data_AF-A0A6V8L6H8-F1
#
_entry.id   AF-A0A6V8L6H8-F1
#
_cell.length_a   1.000
_cell.length_b   1.000
_cell.length_c   1.000
_cell.angle_alpha   90.00
_cell.angle_beta   90.00
_cell.angle_gamma   90.00
#
_symmetry.space_group_name_H-M   'P 1'
#
loop_
_entity.id
_entity.type
_entity.pdbx_description
1 polymer ?
#
loop_
_entity_poly.entity_id
_entity_poly.type
_entity_poly.pdbx_seq_one_letter_code
_entity_poly.pdbx_strand_id
1 'polypeptide(L)'
;MTDAVYTFHIGEAYDDLRPAFAIDSREYADPAELAAHLAAASEFLRERHIITERETTVPAAPTSLPSWREWREKYVVRGEPLPVRPQPARPEVPAGYDAMWEWLTSEHTWLRDQVFAAARAVSPAREPEIGRDMDPRRVTSGSVDLSEERYASTITIDIATSSDDAVAEVRAAAAALAAQGWDVGELTAGDPYVQLTTQAKGHTITALMRHGRKRLTLTGDSRVVGAADFAPTPPTE
;
A
#
# COMPACT_ATOMS: atom_id res chain seq x y z
N MET A 1 -13.73 34.93 -8.52
CA MET A 1 -12.88 34.10 -7.64
C MET A 1 -13.55 32.76 -7.51
N THR A 2 -12.78 31.66 -7.56
CA THR A 2 -13.34 30.33 -7.30
C THR A 2 -13.47 30.17 -5.79
N ASP A 3 -14.68 29.93 -5.30
CA ASP A 3 -14.91 29.58 -3.90
C ASP A 3 -14.32 28.19 -3.65
N ALA A 4 -13.16 28.13 -3.02
CA ALA A 4 -12.39 26.92 -2.81
C ALA A 4 -11.73 26.92 -1.43
N VAL A 5 -11.69 25.74 -0.83
CA VAL A 5 -10.94 25.50 0.40
C VAL A 5 -9.75 24.62 0.06
N TYR A 6 -8.55 25.08 0.36
CA TYR A 6 -7.32 24.32 0.15
C TYR A 6 -6.93 23.63 1.46
N THR A 7 -7.19 22.33 1.55
CA THR A 7 -6.77 21.52 2.71
C THR A 7 -5.34 21.00 2.50
N PHE A 8 -4.47 21.24 3.48
CA PHE A 8 -3.12 20.72 3.50
C PHE A 8 -3.06 19.49 4.40
N HIS A 9 -2.73 18.36 3.78
CA HIS A 9 -2.45 17.15 4.53
C HIS A 9 -0.96 17.06 4.82
N ILE A 10 -0.61 16.62 6.02
CA ILE A 10 0.78 16.44 6.45
C ILE A 10 0.91 15.01 6.97
N GLY A 11 1.99 14.34 6.57
CA GLY A 11 2.29 12.97 6.97
C GLY A 11 3.77 12.65 6.75
N GLU A 12 4.24 11.60 7.42
CA GLU A 12 5.61 11.09 7.26
C GLU A 12 5.77 10.24 6.00
N ALA A 13 4.66 9.69 5.50
CA ALA A 13 4.52 8.97 4.24
C ALA A 13 3.18 9.34 3.59
N TYR A 14 3.01 9.02 2.31
CA TYR A 14 1.77 9.33 1.56
C TYR A 14 0.52 8.67 2.16
N ASP A 15 0.65 7.49 2.77
CA ASP A 15 -0.40 6.73 3.44
C ASP A 15 -0.73 7.26 4.86
N ASP A 16 0.12 8.12 5.42
CA ASP A 16 -0.03 8.71 6.75
C ASP A 16 -0.53 10.18 6.70
N LEU A 17 -0.91 10.66 5.51
CA LEU A 17 -1.41 12.01 5.30
C LEU A 17 -2.67 12.27 6.11
N ARG A 18 -2.62 13.26 7.00
CA ARG A 18 -3.77 13.73 7.78
C ARG A 18 -4.03 15.21 7.54
N PRO A 19 -5.31 15.65 7.52
CA PRO A 19 -5.61 17.07 7.34
C PRO A 19 -5.06 17.86 8.53
N ALA A 20 -4.20 18.84 8.26
CA ALA A 20 -3.51 19.62 9.29
C ALA A 20 -4.10 21.03 9.44
N PHE A 21 -4.33 21.70 8.33
CA PHE A 21 -4.93 23.04 8.27
C PHE A 21 -5.60 23.26 6.91
N ALA A 22 -6.39 24.33 6.82
CA ALA A 22 -7.03 24.75 5.58
C ALA A 22 -6.74 26.24 5.28
N ILE A 23 -6.78 26.59 4.01
CA ILE A 23 -6.80 27.98 3.52
C ILE A 23 -8.09 28.16 2.73
N ASP A 24 -9.04 28.92 3.28
CA ASP A 24 -10.32 29.22 2.63
C ASP A 24 -10.20 30.46 1.75
N SER A 25 -10.45 30.35 0.45
CA SER A 25 -10.33 31.47 -0.50
C SER A 25 -11.29 32.61 -0.20
N ARG A 26 -12.39 32.36 0.52
CA ARG A 26 -13.41 33.36 0.88
C ARG A 26 -12.92 34.34 1.95
N GLU A 27 -11.87 33.98 2.68
CA GLU A 27 -11.24 34.84 3.69
C GLU A 27 -10.34 35.92 3.07
N TYR A 28 -10.04 35.83 1.77
CA TYR A 28 -9.11 36.71 1.07
C TYR A 28 -9.84 37.59 0.07
N ALA A 29 -9.84 38.91 0.30
CA ALA A 29 -10.41 39.87 -0.64
C ALA A 29 -9.51 40.07 -1.88
N ASP A 30 -8.20 39.86 -1.74
CA ASP A 30 -7.21 39.97 -2.81
C ASP A 30 -6.71 38.57 -3.26
N PRO A 31 -6.90 38.18 -4.54
CA PRO A 31 -6.34 36.95 -5.08
C PRO A 31 -4.82 36.84 -4.98
N ALA A 32 -4.08 37.95 -5.02
CA ALA A 32 -2.63 37.94 -4.89
C ALA A 32 -2.19 37.55 -3.46
N GLU A 33 -2.95 37.98 -2.45
CA GLU A 33 -2.72 37.62 -1.05
C GLU A 33 -2.97 36.11 -0.82
N LEU A 34 -4.08 35.58 -1.36
CA LEU A 34 -4.36 34.15 -1.33
C LEU A 34 -3.23 33.33 -1.97
N ALA A 35 -2.77 33.73 -3.16
CA ALA A 35 -1.67 33.07 -3.86
C ALA A 35 -0.37 33.10 -3.05
N ALA A 36 -0.05 34.23 -2.41
CA ALA A 36 1.11 34.37 -1.55
C ALA A 36 1.05 33.44 -0.32
N HIS A 37 -0.11 33.31 0.33
CA HIS A 37 -0.28 32.40 1.47
C HIS A 37 -0.18 30.93 1.07
N LEU A 38 -0.76 30.54 -0.07
CA LEU A 38 -0.63 29.19 -0.59
C LEU A 38 0.81 28.85 -0.96
N ALA A 39 1.53 29.79 -1.57
CA ALA A 39 2.94 29.64 -1.89
C ALA A 39 3.78 29.52 -0.62
N ALA A 40 3.58 30.41 0.37
CA ALA A 40 4.29 30.38 1.65
C ALA A 40 4.05 29.09 2.44
N ALA A 41 2.83 28.57 2.46
CA ALA A 41 2.51 27.30 3.10
C ALA A 41 3.21 26.12 2.40
N SER A 42 3.14 26.08 1.06
CA SER A 42 3.76 25.01 0.27
C SER A 42 5.29 25.03 0.38
N GLU A 43 5.89 26.23 0.34
CA GLU A 43 7.34 26.42 0.46
C GLU A 43 7.82 26.02 1.86
N PHE A 44 7.13 26.46 2.92
CA PHE A 44 7.46 26.11 4.30
C PHE A 44 7.51 24.59 4.52
N LEU A 45 6.51 23.86 4.01
CA LEU A 45 6.41 22.41 4.14
C LEU A 45 7.46 21.69 3.28
N ARG A 46 7.68 22.16 2.05
CA ARG A 46 8.69 21.61 1.13
C ARG A 46 10.12 21.75 1.65
N GLU A 47 10.49 22.93 2.16
CA GLU A 47 11.83 23.18 2.75
C GLU A 47 12.14 22.24 3.91
N ARG A 48 11.10 21.72 4.58
CA ARG A 48 11.20 20.86 5.76
C ARG A 48 10.94 19.39 5.42
N HIS A 49 10.95 19.04 4.13
CA HIS A 49 10.75 17.68 3.63
C HIS A 49 9.43 17.02 4.08
N ILE A 50 8.38 17.82 4.30
CA ILE A 50 7.07 17.32 4.70
C ILE A 50 6.28 16.91 3.47
N ILE A 51 5.78 15.66 3.44
CA ILE A 51 4.91 15.18 2.36
C ILE A 51 3.54 15.85 2.52
N THR A 52 3.06 16.46 1.44
CA THR A 52 1.76 17.15 1.43
C THR A 52 0.96 16.83 0.18
N GLU A 53 -0.29 16.44 0.35
CA GLU A 53 -1.27 16.41 -0.75
C GLU A 53 -2.17 17.65 -0.67
N ARG A 54 -2.39 18.27 -1.82
CA ARG A 54 -3.22 19.45 -2.00
C ARG A 54 -4.24 19.16 -3.10
N GLU A 55 -5.51 19.06 -2.72
CA GLU A 55 -6.67 19.70 -3.35
C GLU A 55 -7.96 18.93 -3.01
N THR A 56 -8.92 19.62 -2.38
CA THR A 56 -10.33 19.23 -2.44
C THR A 56 -11.14 20.50 -2.50
N THR A 57 -11.68 20.84 -3.67
CA THR A 57 -12.64 21.95 -3.78
C THR A 57 -13.95 21.50 -3.17
N VAL A 58 -14.10 21.74 -1.86
CA VAL A 58 -15.34 21.46 -1.12
C VAL A 58 -16.11 22.75 -0.87
N PRO A 59 -17.47 22.71 -0.88
CA PRO A 59 -18.30 23.90 -0.70
C PRO A 59 -18.19 24.54 0.70
N ALA A 60 -17.65 23.82 1.68
CA ALA A 60 -17.38 24.33 3.03
C ALA A 60 -16.09 23.73 3.59
N ALA A 61 -15.32 24.53 4.33
CA ALA A 61 -14.14 24.03 5.04
C ALA A 61 -14.59 23.02 6.11
N PRO A 62 -13.85 21.92 6.34
CA PRO A 62 -14.09 21.08 7.49
C PRO A 62 -14.00 21.97 8.75
N THR A 63 -15.09 22.09 9.51
CA THR A 63 -15.23 23.00 10.65
C THR A 63 -14.24 22.75 11.80
N SER A 64 -13.44 21.69 11.70
CA SER A 64 -12.46 21.25 12.71
C SER A 64 -11.02 21.61 12.41
N LEU A 65 -10.70 22.17 11.22
CA LEU A 65 -9.32 22.47 10.85
C LEU A 65 -8.95 23.94 11.11
N PRO A 66 -7.78 24.20 11.72
CA PRO A 66 -7.30 25.57 11.89
C PRO A 66 -6.95 26.20 10.54
N SER A 67 -6.96 27.53 10.48
CA SER A 67 -6.35 28.28 9.38
C SER A 67 -4.83 28.10 9.37
N TRP A 68 -4.19 28.40 8.23
CA TRP A 68 -2.72 28.43 8.12
C TRP A 68 -2.05 29.25 9.23
N ARG A 69 -2.62 30.41 9.58
CA ARG A 69 -2.05 31.30 10.60
C ARG A 69 -2.15 30.68 12.00
N GLU A 70 -3.33 30.18 12.37
CA GLU A 70 -3.57 29.52 13.66
C GLU A 70 -2.74 28.25 13.81
N TRP A 71 -2.60 27.48 12.72
CA TRP A 71 -1.77 26.29 12.70
C TRP A 71 -0.30 26.64 12.96
N ARG A 72 0.25 27.66 12.30
CA ARG A 72 1.63 28.10 12.54
C ARG A 72 1.85 28.56 13.97
N GLU A 73 0.97 29.39 14.49
CA GLU A 73 1.10 29.95 15.84
C GLU A 73 1.12 28.84 16.90
N LYS A 74 0.27 27.82 16.72
CA LYS A 74 0.11 26.73 17.68
C LYS A 74 1.11 25.60 17.49
N TYR A 75 1.48 25.29 16.26
CA TYR A 75 2.22 24.10 15.90
C TYR A 75 3.55 24.39 15.22
N VAL A 76 4.09 25.62 15.22
CA VAL A 76 5.46 25.89 14.75
C VAL A 76 6.27 26.48 15.90
N VAL A 77 7.25 25.73 16.39
CA VAL A 77 8.12 26.13 17.50
C VAL A 77 9.55 26.24 16.98
N ARG A 78 10.16 27.42 17.18
CA ARG A 78 11.52 27.74 16.70
C ARG A 78 11.71 27.53 15.18
N GLY A 79 10.66 27.74 14.40
CA GLY A 79 10.70 27.64 12.93
C GLY A 79 10.52 26.21 12.39
N GLU A 80 10.35 25.23 13.27
CA GLU A 80 10.02 23.85 12.92
C GLU A 80 8.58 23.54 13.33
N PRO A 81 7.79 22.85 12.50
CA PRO A 81 6.51 22.36 12.95
C PRO A 81 6.73 21.38 14.11
N LEU A 82 5.97 21.58 15.20
CA LEU A 82 5.86 20.62 16.27
C LEU A 82 5.57 19.27 15.61
N PRO A 83 6.37 18.25 15.94
CA PRO A 83 6.07 16.92 15.48
C PRO A 83 4.64 16.60 15.94
N VAL A 84 3.78 16.17 15.01
CA VAL A 84 2.46 15.65 15.40
C VAL A 84 2.63 14.46 16.37
N ARG A 85 3.82 13.83 16.40
CA ARG A 85 4.48 13.20 17.57
C ARG A 85 6.01 13.32 17.41
N PRO A 86 6.81 13.55 18.48
CA PRO A 86 8.27 13.55 18.34
C PRO A 86 8.72 12.19 17.81
N GLN A 87 9.26 12.16 16.59
CA GLN A 87 9.95 10.99 16.07
C GLN A 87 11.20 10.80 16.95
N PRO A 88 11.39 9.65 17.62
CA PRO A 88 12.69 9.33 18.17
C PRO A 88 13.69 9.30 16.99
N ALA A 89 14.90 9.85 17.18
CA ALA A 89 15.92 9.99 16.13
C ALA A 89 16.29 8.64 15.44
N ARG A 90 15.91 7.53 16.05
CA ARG A 90 15.66 6.23 15.43
C ARG A 90 14.36 5.66 16.02
N PRO A 91 13.44 5.12 15.19
CA PRO A 91 12.33 4.33 15.72
C PRO A 91 12.89 3.21 16.59
N GLU A 92 12.24 2.97 17.73
CA GLU A 92 12.56 1.80 18.55
C GLU A 92 12.27 0.55 17.72
N VAL A 93 13.25 -0.35 17.62
CA VAL A 93 13.11 -1.58 16.83
C VAL A 93 12.54 -2.65 17.75
N PRO A 94 11.31 -3.15 17.51
CA PRO A 94 10.70 -4.14 18.38
C PRO A 94 11.43 -5.48 18.28
N ALA A 95 11.34 -6.27 19.36
CA ALA A 95 11.86 -7.63 19.35
C ALA A 95 11.26 -8.44 18.19
N GLY A 96 12.10 -9.17 17.46
CA GLY A 96 11.68 -9.96 16.31
C GLY A 96 11.68 -9.21 14.97
N TYR A 97 11.96 -7.91 14.93
CA TYR A 97 11.93 -7.12 13.69
C TYR A 97 12.94 -7.62 12.64
N ASP A 98 14.19 -7.91 13.02
CA ASP A 98 15.20 -8.42 12.10
C ASP A 98 14.83 -9.82 11.57
N ALA A 99 14.37 -10.70 12.46
CA ALA A 99 13.89 -12.03 12.09
C ALA A 99 12.67 -11.99 11.17
N MET A 100 11.78 -11.02 11.36
CA MET A 100 10.65 -10.74 10.47
C MET A 100 11.15 -10.35 9.07
N TRP A 101 12.14 -9.48 8.95
CA TRP A 101 12.67 -9.05 7.64
C TRP A 101 13.43 -10.16 6.89
N GLU A 102 14.21 -10.96 7.61
CA GLU A 102 14.83 -12.17 7.06
C GLU A 102 13.77 -13.13 6.52
N TRP A 103 12.71 -13.38 7.30
CA TRP A 103 11.58 -14.21 6.90
C TRP A 103 10.86 -13.62 5.68
N LEU A 104 10.52 -12.33 5.69
CA LEU A 104 9.83 -11.66 4.58
C LEU A 104 10.61 -11.76 3.25
N THR A 105 11.92 -11.58 3.30
CA THR A 105 12.79 -11.65 2.11
C THR A 105 12.85 -13.09 1.55
N SER A 106 13.00 -14.07 2.44
CA SER A 106 12.98 -15.49 2.06
C SER A 106 11.65 -15.89 1.43
N GLU A 107 10.53 -15.47 2.03
CA GLU A 107 9.20 -15.86 1.59
C GLU A 107 8.74 -15.12 0.34
N HIS A 108 9.18 -13.88 0.15
CA HIS A 108 9.02 -13.19 -1.14
C HIS A 108 9.71 -13.98 -2.25
N THR A 109 10.97 -14.36 -2.05
CA THR A 109 11.73 -15.15 -3.04
C THR A 109 11.04 -16.48 -3.33
N TRP A 110 10.64 -17.21 -2.29
CA TRP A 110 9.92 -18.47 -2.43
C TRP A 110 8.59 -18.29 -3.18
N LEU A 111 7.76 -17.31 -2.78
CA LEU A 111 6.47 -17.04 -3.41
C LEU A 111 6.66 -16.67 -4.88
N ARG A 112 7.67 -15.86 -5.21
CA ARG A 112 8.03 -15.50 -6.59
C ARG A 112 8.28 -16.74 -7.42
N ASP A 113 9.09 -17.66 -6.92
CA ASP A 113 9.40 -18.91 -7.59
C ASP A 113 8.15 -19.79 -7.79
N GLN A 114 7.25 -19.86 -6.80
CA GLN A 114 6.00 -20.62 -6.92
C GLN A 114 5.09 -20.04 -8.01
N VAL A 115 4.87 -18.72 -8.01
CA VAL A 115 4.00 -18.06 -9.00
C VAL A 115 4.59 -18.22 -10.41
N PHE A 116 5.91 -18.08 -10.57
CA PHE A 116 6.59 -18.31 -11.86
C PHE A 116 6.52 -19.76 -12.32
N ALA A 117 6.72 -20.72 -11.42
CA ALA A 117 6.61 -22.14 -11.73
C ALA A 117 5.19 -22.49 -12.20
N ALA A 118 4.16 -21.98 -11.52
CA ALA A 118 2.77 -22.16 -11.93
C ALA A 118 2.50 -21.51 -13.30
N ALA A 119 2.99 -20.29 -13.51
CA ALA A 119 2.84 -19.58 -14.77
C ALA A 119 3.45 -20.34 -15.97
N ARG A 120 4.66 -20.86 -15.81
CA ARG A 120 5.35 -21.68 -16.83
C ARG A 120 4.66 -23.01 -17.09
N ALA A 121 4.06 -23.62 -16.07
CA ALA A 121 3.30 -24.85 -16.24
C ALA A 121 1.99 -24.62 -17.03
N VAL A 122 1.34 -23.48 -16.85
CA VAL A 122 0.10 -23.13 -17.58
C VAL A 122 0.39 -22.82 -19.05
N SER A 123 1.47 -22.09 -19.35
CA SER A 123 1.83 -21.73 -20.73
C SER A 123 3.31 -22.05 -21.04
N PRO A 124 3.66 -23.35 -21.24
CA PRO A 124 5.07 -23.75 -21.42
C PRO A 124 5.74 -23.17 -22.67
N ALA A 125 4.95 -22.75 -23.65
CA ALA A 125 5.44 -22.23 -24.93
C ALA A 125 5.65 -20.70 -24.92
N ARG A 126 5.32 -20.00 -23.83
CA ARG A 126 5.40 -18.54 -23.73
C ARG A 126 6.02 -18.14 -22.41
N GLU A 127 6.91 -17.15 -22.44
CA GLU A 127 7.50 -16.63 -21.21
C GLU A 127 6.43 -15.82 -20.43
N PRO A 128 6.28 -16.05 -19.13
CA PRO A 128 5.43 -15.20 -18.28
C PRO A 128 5.98 -13.77 -18.17
N GLU A 129 5.10 -12.79 -18.15
CA GLU A 129 5.46 -11.37 -18.00
C GLU A 129 5.23 -10.93 -16.55
N ILE A 130 6.18 -10.19 -15.97
CA ILE A 130 6.00 -9.58 -14.65
C ILE A 130 5.11 -8.36 -14.82
N GLY A 131 3.88 -8.43 -14.29
CA GLY A 131 3.01 -7.26 -14.20
C GLY A 131 3.40 -6.37 -13.02
N ARG A 132 3.70 -6.98 -11.87
CA ARG A 132 4.15 -6.28 -10.66
C ARG A 132 4.96 -7.22 -9.78
N ASP A 133 6.03 -6.72 -9.18
CA ASP A 133 6.75 -7.43 -8.13
C ASP A 133 7.04 -6.44 -7.00
N MET A 134 6.28 -6.54 -5.92
CA MET A 134 6.43 -5.68 -4.76
C MET A 134 7.25 -6.41 -3.70
N ASP A 135 8.44 -5.88 -3.43
CA ASP A 135 9.20 -6.20 -2.22
C ASP A 135 8.31 -6.05 -0.97
N PRO A 136 8.67 -6.74 0.14
CA PRO A 136 7.91 -6.64 1.37
C PRO A 136 7.74 -5.17 1.78
N ARG A 137 6.49 -4.77 1.96
CA ARG A 137 6.13 -3.39 2.29
C ARG A 137 5.08 -3.36 3.38
N ARG A 138 5.02 -2.23 4.07
CA ARG A 138 4.02 -1.96 5.09
C ARG A 138 2.62 -1.97 4.46
N VAL A 139 1.66 -2.61 5.13
CA VAL A 139 0.25 -2.71 4.73
C VAL A 139 -0.72 -2.15 5.78
N THR A 140 -0.19 -1.70 6.92
CA THR A 140 -0.93 -0.98 7.97
C THR A 140 -0.41 0.46 8.08
N SER A 141 -1.09 1.29 8.88
CA SER A 141 -0.61 2.64 9.20
C SER A 141 0.78 2.59 9.87
N GLY A 142 1.56 3.64 9.69
CA GLY A 142 2.84 3.80 10.38
C GLY A 142 2.67 3.88 11.89
N SER A 143 3.65 3.36 12.64
CA SER A 143 3.71 3.49 14.10
C SER A 143 5.06 4.05 14.55
N VAL A 144 5.07 4.72 15.71
CA VAL A 144 6.25 5.45 16.20
C VAL A 144 7.39 4.49 16.62
N ASP A 145 7.05 3.27 17.00
CA ASP A 145 7.94 2.23 17.51
C ASP A 145 7.90 0.95 16.65
N LEU A 146 7.34 1.03 15.44
CA LEU A 146 7.19 -0.08 14.49
C LEU A 146 6.40 -1.30 15.00
N SER A 147 5.88 -1.28 16.23
CA SER A 147 5.32 -2.46 16.90
C SER A 147 3.96 -2.88 16.33
N GLU A 148 3.20 -1.91 15.81
CA GLU A 148 1.89 -2.12 15.19
C GLU A 148 1.99 -2.25 13.65
N GLU A 149 3.18 -2.06 13.08
CA GLU A 149 3.36 -2.17 11.63
C GLU A 149 3.31 -3.62 11.17
N ARG A 150 2.54 -3.86 10.10
CA ARG A 150 2.48 -5.16 9.44
C ARG A 150 2.91 -5.04 7.99
N TYR A 151 3.50 -6.12 7.49
CA TYR A 151 4.17 -6.18 6.21
C TYR A 151 3.71 -7.39 5.40
N ALA A 152 3.69 -7.22 4.08
CA ALA A 152 3.44 -8.30 3.12
C ALA A 152 4.07 -7.96 1.75
N SER A 153 4.19 -8.99 0.92
CA SER A 153 4.64 -8.90 -0.47
C SER A 153 3.51 -9.29 -1.42
N THR A 154 3.50 -8.70 -2.60
CA THR A 154 2.55 -9.03 -3.68
C THR A 154 3.29 -9.17 -5.00
N ILE A 155 3.03 -10.27 -5.70
CA ILE A 155 3.64 -10.60 -6.99
C ILE A 155 2.53 -10.84 -7.98
N THR A 156 2.59 -10.19 -9.13
CA THR A 156 1.62 -10.34 -10.22
C THR A 156 2.34 -10.73 -11.49
N ILE A 157 1.96 -11.88 -12.03
CA ILE A 157 2.46 -12.41 -13.29
C ILE A 157 1.32 -12.51 -14.29
N ASP A 158 1.53 -11.96 -15.47
CA ASP A 158 0.62 -12.04 -16.60
C ASP A 158 1.08 -13.13 -17.58
N ILE A 159 0.11 -13.93 -18.02
CA ILE A 159 0.34 -15.10 -18.86
C ILE A 159 -0.52 -14.93 -20.11
N ALA A 160 0.12 -14.85 -21.27
CA ALA A 160 -0.59 -14.90 -22.54
C ALA A 160 -1.08 -16.34 -22.80
N THR A 161 -2.38 -16.55 -22.90
CA THR A 161 -3.00 -17.87 -23.10
C THR A 161 -3.25 -18.17 -24.58
N SER A 162 -3.40 -19.45 -24.94
CA SER A 162 -3.79 -19.85 -26.30
C SER A 162 -5.30 -19.72 -26.54
N SER A 163 -6.10 -19.96 -25.49
CA SER A 163 -7.56 -19.89 -25.50
C SER A 163 -8.08 -18.60 -24.87
N ASP A 164 -9.30 -18.21 -25.21
CA ASP A 164 -10.10 -17.20 -24.53
C ASP A 164 -11.14 -17.79 -23.57
N ASP A 165 -11.15 -19.12 -23.41
CA ASP A 165 -11.94 -19.83 -22.39
C ASP A 165 -11.35 -19.62 -20.99
N ALA A 166 -11.84 -18.59 -20.31
CA ALA A 166 -11.41 -18.22 -18.98
C ALA A 166 -11.59 -19.34 -17.94
N VAL A 167 -12.61 -20.19 -18.07
CA VAL A 167 -12.85 -21.30 -17.13
C VAL A 167 -11.79 -22.37 -17.30
N ALA A 168 -11.48 -22.75 -18.54
CA ALA A 168 -10.45 -23.74 -18.82
C ALA A 168 -9.07 -23.28 -18.35
N GLU A 169 -8.70 -22.02 -18.63
CA GLU A 169 -7.38 -21.48 -18.31
C GLU A 169 -7.19 -21.30 -16.78
N VAL A 170 -8.21 -20.82 -16.05
CA VAL A 170 -8.14 -20.75 -14.58
C VAL A 170 -8.08 -22.14 -13.94
N ARG A 171 -8.79 -23.14 -14.50
CA ARG A 171 -8.67 -24.54 -14.04
C ARG A 171 -7.30 -25.14 -14.32
N ALA A 172 -6.67 -24.80 -15.46
CA ALA A 172 -5.31 -25.22 -15.75
C ALA A 172 -4.31 -24.65 -14.73
N ALA A 173 -4.47 -23.38 -14.36
CA ALA A 173 -3.68 -22.76 -13.29
C ALA A 173 -3.90 -23.44 -11.93
N ALA A 174 -5.15 -23.73 -11.58
CA ALA A 174 -5.48 -24.45 -10.36
C ALA A 174 -4.82 -25.84 -10.30
N ALA A 175 -4.84 -26.58 -11.42
CA ALA A 175 -4.18 -27.88 -11.51
C ALA A 175 -2.65 -27.78 -11.37
N ALA A 176 -2.03 -26.76 -11.98
CA ALA A 176 -0.60 -26.50 -11.85
C ALA A 176 -0.20 -26.16 -10.40
N LEU A 177 -1.02 -25.38 -9.69
CA LEU A 177 -0.81 -25.03 -8.28
C LEU A 177 -1.05 -26.25 -7.36
N ALA A 178 -2.09 -27.05 -7.62
CA ALA A 178 -2.32 -28.30 -6.88
C ALA A 178 -1.13 -29.26 -6.99
N ALA A 179 -0.52 -29.38 -8.17
CA ALA A 179 0.67 -30.20 -8.38
C ALA A 179 1.90 -29.70 -7.59
N GLN A 180 1.92 -28.42 -7.20
CA GLN A 180 2.93 -27.82 -6.32
C GLN A 180 2.56 -27.92 -4.83
N GLY A 181 1.45 -28.57 -4.49
CA GLY A 181 1.01 -28.76 -3.11
C GLY A 181 0.19 -27.60 -2.53
N TRP A 182 -0.39 -26.75 -3.38
CA TRP A 182 -1.33 -25.72 -2.94
C TRP A 182 -2.74 -26.29 -2.77
N ASP A 183 -3.42 -25.86 -1.71
CA ASP A 183 -4.82 -26.17 -1.48
C ASP A 183 -5.69 -25.32 -2.41
N VAL A 184 -6.47 -25.98 -3.28
CA VAL A 184 -7.27 -25.32 -4.32
C VAL A 184 -8.66 -24.99 -3.79
N GLY A 185 -9.02 -23.71 -3.77
CA GLY A 185 -10.35 -23.24 -3.41
C GLY A 185 -11.39 -23.44 -4.51
N GLU A 186 -12.60 -22.92 -4.27
CA GLU A 186 -13.69 -23.01 -5.23
C GLU A 186 -13.50 -22.04 -6.40
N LEU A 187 -13.82 -22.52 -7.61
CA LEU A 187 -13.86 -21.68 -8.80
C LEU A 187 -15.07 -20.75 -8.74
N THR A 188 -14.81 -19.44 -8.78
CA THR A 188 -15.86 -18.43 -8.92
C THR A 188 -15.90 -17.96 -10.37
N ALA A 189 -16.99 -18.28 -11.09
CA ALA A 189 -17.21 -17.83 -12.45
C ALA A 189 -18.34 -16.80 -12.48
N GLY A 190 -18.00 -15.53 -12.75
CA GLY A 190 -18.95 -14.44 -12.92
C GLY A 190 -18.71 -13.69 -14.22
N ASP A 191 -19.64 -12.81 -14.61
CA ASP A 191 -19.41 -11.87 -15.71
C ASP A 191 -18.83 -10.57 -15.12
N PRO A 192 -17.62 -10.11 -15.50
CA PRO A 192 -16.81 -10.56 -16.64
C PRO A 192 -15.59 -11.42 -16.30
N TYR A 193 -15.45 -11.94 -15.07
CA TYR A 193 -14.25 -12.61 -14.60
C TYR A 193 -14.48 -14.02 -14.07
N VAL A 194 -13.54 -14.90 -14.36
CA VAL A 194 -13.36 -16.18 -13.69
C VAL A 194 -12.16 -16.06 -12.76
N GLN A 195 -12.31 -16.51 -11.52
CA GLN A 195 -11.23 -16.50 -10.55
C GLN A 195 -11.22 -17.74 -9.67
N LEU A 196 -10.05 -18.05 -9.13
CA LEU A 196 -9.85 -19.08 -8.12
C LEU A 196 -8.70 -18.67 -7.22
N THR A 197 -8.86 -18.87 -5.92
CA THR A 197 -7.79 -18.66 -4.93
C THR A 197 -7.29 -19.99 -4.41
N THR A 198 -5.97 -20.12 -4.31
CA THR A 198 -5.27 -21.26 -3.71
C THR A 198 -4.51 -20.81 -2.47
N GLN A 199 -4.24 -21.73 -1.54
CA GLN A 199 -3.58 -21.44 -0.27
C GLN A 199 -2.46 -22.44 0.04
N ALA A 200 -1.35 -21.95 0.60
CA ALA A 200 -0.29 -22.77 1.16
C ALA A 200 0.47 -21.99 2.22
N LYS A 201 0.66 -22.56 3.42
CA LYS A 201 1.45 -21.93 4.51
C LYS A 201 1.02 -20.49 4.84
N GLY A 202 -0.28 -20.18 4.74
CA GLY A 202 -0.81 -18.83 4.96
C GLY A 202 -0.62 -17.85 3.79
N HIS A 203 0.02 -18.25 2.71
CA HIS A 203 0.14 -17.49 1.45
C HIS A 203 -1.06 -17.80 0.56
N THR A 204 -1.38 -16.89 -0.34
CA THR A 204 -2.42 -17.09 -1.36
C THR A 204 -1.89 -16.86 -2.75
N ILE A 205 -2.32 -17.68 -3.71
CA ILE A 205 -2.19 -17.36 -5.15
C ILE A 205 -3.58 -17.35 -5.76
N THR A 206 -3.95 -16.21 -6.33
CA THR A 206 -5.22 -16.03 -7.05
C THR A 206 -4.97 -16.04 -8.54
N ALA A 207 -5.64 -16.96 -9.24
CA ALA A 207 -5.73 -16.98 -10.69
C ALA A 207 -6.98 -16.21 -11.12
N LEU A 208 -6.82 -15.25 -12.04
CA LEU A 208 -7.90 -14.39 -12.52
C LEU A 208 -7.82 -14.25 -14.05
N MET A 209 -8.94 -14.46 -14.73
CA MET A 209 -9.03 -14.24 -16.17
C MET A 209 -10.37 -13.61 -16.54
N ARG A 210 -10.33 -12.61 -17.42
CA ARG A 210 -11.54 -11.99 -17.99
C ARG A 210 -12.04 -12.80 -19.19
N HIS A 211 -13.34 -13.00 -19.28
CA HIS A 211 -13.96 -13.61 -20.47
C HIS A 211 -13.58 -12.88 -21.77
N GLY A 212 -13.30 -13.64 -22.83
CA GLY A 212 -12.95 -13.12 -24.16
C GLY A 212 -11.56 -12.46 -24.25
N ARG A 213 -10.75 -12.53 -23.19
CA ARG A 213 -9.34 -12.13 -23.22
C ARG A 213 -8.47 -13.36 -23.30
N LYS A 214 -7.26 -13.21 -23.85
CA LYS A 214 -6.23 -14.26 -23.90
C LYS A 214 -5.09 -13.97 -22.93
N ARG A 215 -5.46 -13.55 -21.72
CA ARG A 215 -4.53 -13.18 -20.66
C ARG A 215 -5.08 -13.65 -19.32
N LEU A 216 -4.34 -14.54 -18.70
CA LEU A 216 -4.53 -15.00 -17.32
C LEU A 216 -3.54 -14.23 -16.43
N THR A 217 -3.98 -13.79 -15.27
CA THR A 217 -3.13 -13.16 -14.27
C THR A 217 -3.06 -14.05 -13.04
N LEU A 218 -1.85 -14.30 -12.54
CA LEU A 218 -1.61 -14.91 -11.24
C LEU A 218 -1.12 -13.85 -10.27
N THR A 219 -1.83 -13.66 -9.17
CA THR A 219 -1.41 -12.76 -8.08
C THR A 219 -1.10 -13.58 -6.84
N GLY A 220 0.17 -13.61 -6.44
CA GLY A 220 0.63 -14.18 -5.18
C GLY A 220 0.72 -13.11 -4.11
N ASP A 221 0.12 -13.37 -2.95
CA ASP A 221 0.22 -12.53 -1.75
C ASP A 221 0.81 -13.33 -0.59
N SER A 222 1.77 -12.74 0.11
CA SER A 222 2.32 -13.34 1.32
C SER A 222 1.36 -13.19 2.49
N ARG A 223 1.51 -14.04 3.51
CA ARG A 223 0.84 -13.76 4.79
C ARG A 223 1.29 -12.41 5.35
N VAL A 224 0.39 -11.74 6.04
CA VAL A 224 0.65 -10.45 6.68
C VAL A 224 1.23 -10.68 8.07
N VAL A 225 2.44 -10.17 8.32
CA VAL A 225 3.17 -10.37 9.59
C VAL A 225 3.64 -9.06 10.20
N GLY A 226 3.86 -9.04 11.51
CA GLY A 226 4.52 -7.96 12.23
C GLY A 226 5.62 -8.51 13.15
N ALA A 227 6.45 -7.63 13.72
CA ALA A 227 7.62 -8.04 14.52
C ALA A 227 7.25 -8.95 15.71
N ALA A 228 6.10 -8.70 16.33
CA ALA A 228 5.59 -9.51 17.45
C ALA A 228 5.38 -11.00 17.08
N ASP A 229 5.13 -11.32 15.81
CA ASP A 229 4.97 -12.70 15.33
C ASP A 229 6.30 -13.50 15.39
N PHE A 230 7.43 -12.81 15.61
CA PHE A 230 8.79 -13.35 15.66
C PHE A 230 9.51 -13.06 16.98
N ALA A 231 8.83 -12.42 17.94
CA ALA A 231 9.42 -12.13 19.24
C ALA A 231 9.65 -13.45 20.02
N PRO A 232 10.79 -13.59 20.73
CA PRO A 232 11.03 -14.76 21.56
C PRO A 232 9.96 -14.85 22.67
N THR A 233 9.44 -16.05 22.91
CA THR A 233 8.51 -16.28 24.01
C THR A 233 9.21 -16.00 25.35
N PRO A 234 8.65 -15.15 26.23
CA PRO A 234 9.25 -14.92 27.53
C PRO A 234 9.30 -16.23 28.33
N PRO A 235 10.35 -16.47 29.12
CA PRO A 235 10.44 -17.67 29.95
C PRO A 235 9.23 -17.71 30.89
N THR A 236 8.56 -18.86 30.95
CA THR A 236 7.48 -19.10 31.91
C THR A 236 8.12 -19.30 33.29
N GLU A 237 7.80 -18.41 34.24
CA GLU A 237 8.17 -18.56 35.65
C GLU A 237 7.32 -19.62 36.37
#